data_AF-A0A2V2GI42-F1
#
_entry.id   AF-A0A2V2GI42-F1
#
_cell.length_a   1.000
_cell.length_b   1.000
_cell.length_c   1.000
_cell.angle_alpha   90.00
_cell.angle_beta   90.00
_cell.angle_gamma   90.00
#
_symmetry.space_group_name_H-M   'P 1'
#
loop_
_entity.id
_entity.type
_entity.pdbx_description
1 polymer ?
#
loop_
_entity_poly.entity_id
_entity_poly.type
_entity_poly.pdbx_seq_one_letter_code
_entity_poly.pdbx_strand_id
1 'polypeptide(L)'
;MISEVKNLRTLFAEAKNSNENATLEIIDFFKPIIDRHVRQSKYSEDVRSELTLHLIEIIMTLDLDKLRCSTDYALINYIKKSLYHCYLHISMTEQQRRKKEITMRMMT
;
A
#
# COMPACT_ATOMS: atom_id res chain seq x y z
N MET A 1 33.76 3.83 -7.94
CA MET A 1 32.64 3.40 -7.08
C MET A 1 31.57 2.81 -7.98
N ILE A 2 31.41 1.49 -7.96
CA ILE A 2 30.25 0.85 -8.61
C ILE A 2 29.06 1.24 -7.73
N SER A 3 28.11 2.02 -8.26
CA SER A 3 26.85 2.23 -7.54
C SER A 3 26.20 0.86 -7.44
N GLU A 4 26.14 0.31 -6.23
CA GLU A 4 25.42 -0.92 -5.96
C GLU A 4 24.01 -0.75 -6.53
N VAL A 5 23.59 -1.65 -7.42
CA VAL A 5 22.24 -1.59 -7.98
C VAL A 5 21.29 -1.79 -6.80
N LYS A 6 20.68 -0.71 -6.33
CA LYS A 6 19.71 -0.75 -5.24
C LYS A 6 18.56 -1.67 -5.64
N ASN A 7 18.50 -2.84 -5.00
CA ASN A 7 17.37 -3.76 -5.12
C ASN A 7 16.29 -3.39 -4.08
N LEU A 8 15.06 -3.86 -4.28
CA LEU A 8 13.94 -3.43 -3.46
C LEU A 8 14.11 -3.84 -1.99
N ARG A 9 14.79 -4.95 -1.71
CA ARG A 9 15.09 -5.39 -0.34
C ARG A 9 16.04 -4.44 0.39
N THR A 10 17.07 -3.95 -0.29
CA THR A 10 17.99 -2.94 0.28
C THR A 10 17.24 -1.66 0.59
N LEU A 11 16.35 -1.21 -0.30
CA LEU A 11 15.48 -0.04 -0.04
C LEU A 11 14.61 -0.23 1.21
N PHE A 12 14.02 -1.42 1.40
CA PHE A 12 13.25 -1.71 2.60
C PHE A 12 14.11 -1.69 3.87
N ALA A 13 15.32 -2.23 3.82
CA ALA A 13 16.25 -2.20 4.94
C ALA A 13 16.67 -0.76 5.28
N GLU A 14 16.97 0.06 4.28
CA GLU A 14 17.28 1.49 4.45
C GLU A 14 16.09 2.26 5.04
N ALA A 15 14.88 2.06 4.49
CA ALA A 15 13.68 2.74 4.96
C ALA A 15 13.39 2.46 6.44
N LYS A 16 13.56 1.21 6.90
CA LYS A 16 13.43 0.84 8.31
C LYS A 16 14.44 1.52 9.22
N ASN A 17 15.61 1.87 8.70
CA ASN A 17 16.64 2.62 9.42
C ASN A 17 16.40 4.14 9.35
N SER A 18 15.13 4.57 9.27
CA SER A 18 14.72 5.98 9.19
C SER A 18 15.25 6.75 7.97
N ASN A 19 15.54 6.05 6.86
CA ASN A 19 15.84 6.70 5.60
C ASN A 19 14.56 7.11 4.87
N GLU A 20 14.19 8.38 5.00
CA GLU A 20 13.00 8.95 4.36
C GLU A 20 13.07 8.87 2.83
N ASN A 21 14.24 9.06 2.22
CA ASN A 21 14.40 8.96 0.77
C ASN A 21 14.12 7.54 0.28
N ALA A 22 14.60 6.52 0.99
CA ALA A 22 14.30 5.13 0.64
C ALA A 22 12.80 4.83 0.76
N THR A 23 12.11 5.42 1.75
CA THR A 23 10.65 5.31 1.89
C THR A 23 9.93 5.95 0.69
N LEU A 24 10.34 7.15 0.29
CA LEU A 24 9.78 7.84 -0.87
C LEU A 24 10.03 7.07 -2.18
N GLU A 25 11.23 6.53 -2.38
CA GLU A 25 11.56 5.70 -3.55
C GLU A 25 10.63 4.47 -3.65
N ILE A 26 10.34 3.81 -2.52
CA ILE A 26 9.40 2.67 -2.48
C ILE A 26 7.98 3.14 -2.81
N ILE A 27 7.52 4.26 -2.23
CA ILE A 27 6.19 4.81 -2.51
C ILE A 27 6.04 5.13 -4.00
N ASP A 28 7.04 5.77 -4.61
CA ASP A 28 7.05 6.09 -6.03
C ASP A 28 7.08 4.82 -6.91
N PHE A 29 7.81 3.78 -6.50
CA PHE A 29 7.82 2.50 -7.18
C PHE A 29 6.43 1.83 -7.21
N PHE A 30 5.67 1.91 -6.11
CA PHE A 30 4.33 1.34 -6.01
C PHE A 30 3.20 2.29 -6.43
N LYS A 31 3.50 3.56 -6.70
CA LYS A 31 2.54 4.59 -7.13
C LYS A 31 1.65 4.16 -8.29
N PRO A 32 2.13 3.50 -9.38
CA PRO A 32 1.26 3.06 -10.46
C PRO A 32 0.15 2.07 -10.03
N ILE A 33 0.39 1.31 -8.96
CA ILE A 33 -0.55 0.33 -8.39
C ILE A 33 -1.58 1.04 -7.52
N ILE A 34 -1.13 1.95 -6.66
CA ILE A 34 -2.01 2.82 -5.87
C ILE A 34 -2.91 3.63 -6.82
N ASP A 35 -2.33 4.27 -7.83
CA ASP A 35 -3.05 5.05 -8.85
C ASP A 35 -4.12 4.21 -9.57
N ARG A 36 -3.85 2.92 -9.80
CA ARG A 36 -4.83 2.01 -10.40
C ARG A 36 -6.04 1.82 -9.49
N HIS A 37 -5.84 1.53 -8.21
CA HIS A 37 -6.94 1.32 -7.26
C HIS A 37 -7.71 2.60 -6.98
N VAL A 38 -7.01 3.73 -6.90
CA VAL A 38 -7.63 5.07 -6.79
C VAL A 38 -8.56 5.34 -7.97
N ARG A 39 -8.15 5.06 -9.22
CA ARG A 39 -9.01 5.22 -10.40
C ARG A 39 -10.22 4.29 -10.41
N GLN A 40 -10.12 3.12 -9.78
CA GLN A 40 -11.23 2.16 -9.65
C GLN A 40 -12.21 2.56 -8.53
N SER A 41 -11.78 3.42 -7.61
CA SER A 41 -12.62 3.93 -6.55
C SER A 41 -13.53 5.06 -7.04
N LYS A 42 -14.73 5.14 -6.48
CA LYS A 42 -15.60 6.34 -6.61
C LYS A 42 -15.11 7.51 -5.75
N TYR A 43 -14.10 7.29 -4.90
CA TYR A 43 -13.53 8.23 -3.93
C TYR A 43 -12.01 8.16 -4.02
N SER A 44 -11.39 9.16 -4.64
CA SER A 44 -9.99 9.09 -5.03
C SER A 44 -9.01 9.53 -3.95
N GLU A 45 -9.39 10.48 -3.10
CA GLU A 45 -8.49 11.10 -2.12
C GLU A 45 -8.30 10.20 -0.90
N ASP A 46 -9.39 9.79 -0.23
CA ASP A 46 -9.33 8.90 0.94
C ASP A 46 -8.63 7.57 0.61
N VAL A 47 -8.94 6.97 -0.54
CA VAL A 47 -8.33 5.70 -0.96
C VAL A 47 -6.83 5.83 -1.20
N ARG A 48 -6.36 6.97 -1.71
CA ARG A 48 -4.93 7.19 -1.93
C ARG A 48 -4.19 7.25 -0.61
N SER A 49 -4.68 8.04 0.34
CA SER A 49 -4.06 8.23 1.65
C SER A 49 -4.01 6.91 2.41
N GLU A 50 -5.12 6.16 2.46
CA GLU A 50 -5.19 4.86 3.14
C GLU A 50 -4.24 3.81 2.53
N LEU A 51 -4.18 3.71 1.19
CA LEU A 51 -3.27 2.78 0.53
C LEU A 51 -1.79 3.16 0.72
N THR A 52 -1.50 4.45 0.77
CA THR A 52 -0.13 4.95 0.99
C THR A 52 0.29 4.70 2.43
N LEU A 53 -0.60 4.94 3.40
CA LEU A 53 -0.37 4.62 4.81
C LEU A 53 -0.12 3.11 5.00
N HIS A 54 -0.97 2.26 4.43
CA HIS A 54 -0.81 0.81 4.47
C HIS A 54 0.53 0.36 3.86
N LEU A 55 0.98 1.00 2.78
CA LEU A 55 2.31 0.73 2.22
C LEU A 55 3.43 1.08 3.21
N ILE A 56 3.36 2.25 3.85
CA ILE A 56 4.34 2.68 4.85
C ILE A 56 4.37 1.69 6.03
N GLU A 57 3.20 1.25 6.51
CA GLU A 57 3.11 0.23 7.56
C GLU A 57 3.80 -1.07 7.16
N ILE A 58 3.60 -1.55 5.92
CA ILE A 58 4.31 -2.73 5.39
C ILE A 58 5.82 -2.48 5.39
N ILE A 59 6.29 -1.32 4.90
CA ILE A 59 7.72 -0.99 4.87
C ILE A 59 8.33 -1.12 6.26
N MET A 60 7.66 -0.57 7.27
CA MET A 60 8.18 -0.54 8.64
C MET A 60 8.09 -1.89 9.36
N THR A 61 7.03 -2.66 9.10
CA THR A 61 6.72 -3.87 9.90
C THR A 61 7.06 -5.19 9.23
N LEU A 62 7.18 -5.24 7.90
CA LEU A 62 7.38 -6.49 7.17
C LEU A 62 8.75 -7.10 7.48
N ASP A 63 8.77 -8.23 8.15
CA ASP A 63 9.97 -9.03 8.31
C ASP A 63 10.33 -9.73 6.99
N LEU A 64 11.40 -9.26 6.34
CA LEU A 64 11.83 -9.73 5.02
C LEU A 64 12.36 -11.19 5.06
N ASP A 65 12.72 -11.70 6.23
CA ASP A 65 13.24 -13.07 6.41
C ASP A 65 12.09 -14.08 6.53
N LYS A 66 10.89 -13.63 6.86
CA LYS A 66 9.67 -14.45 6.84
C LYS A 66 9.10 -14.67 5.44
N LEU A 67 9.62 -13.99 4.42
CA LEU A 67 9.23 -14.25 3.04
C LEU A 67 9.83 -15.57 2.57
N ARG A 68 8.97 -16.50 2.14
CA ARG A 68 9.37 -17.82 1.59
C ARG A 68 10.39 -17.73 0.45
N CYS A 69 10.42 -16.60 -0.27
CA CYS A 69 11.34 -16.36 -1.38
C CYS A 69 11.97 -14.98 -1.22
N SER A 70 13.30 -14.93 -1.35
CA SER A 70 14.10 -13.71 -1.19
C SER A 70 14.20 -12.85 -2.45
N THR A 71 13.49 -13.21 -3.53
CA THR A 71 13.52 -12.43 -4.77
C THR A 71 12.67 -11.16 -4.65
N ASP A 72 13.10 -10.09 -5.33
CA ASP A 72 12.32 -8.85 -5.43
C ASP A 72 10.93 -9.12 -6.04
N TYR A 73 10.82 -10.08 -6.97
CA TYR A 73 9.54 -10.48 -7.53
C TYR A 73 8.54 -10.96 -6.46
N ALA A 74 8.99 -11.75 -5.49
CA ALA A 74 8.14 -12.23 -4.41
C ALA A 74 7.68 -11.07 -3.50
N LEU A 75 8.58 -10.15 -3.17
CA LEU A 75 8.27 -8.96 -2.38
C LEU A 75 7.27 -8.04 -3.11
N ILE A 76 7.50 -7.78 -4.39
CA ILE A 76 6.61 -6.99 -5.25
C ILE A 76 5.21 -7.62 -5.29
N ASN A 77 5.12 -8.94 -5.47
CA ASN A 77 3.84 -9.64 -5.50
C ASN A 77 3.12 -9.65 -4.14
N TYR A 78 3.88 -9.75 -3.04
CA TYR A 78 3.32 -9.63 -1.70
C TYR A 78 2.66 -8.26 -1.50
N ILE A 79 3.40 -7.18 -1.81
CA ILE A 79 2.91 -5.80 -1.64
C ILE A 79 1.70 -5.55 -2.55
N LYS A 80 1.75 -5.98 -3.82
CA LYS A 80 0.62 -5.91 -4.76
C LYS A 80 -0.65 -6.54 -4.18
N LYS A 81 -0.54 -7.75 -3.62
CA LYS A 81 -1.67 -8.44 -3.00
C LYS A 81 -2.16 -7.71 -1.75
N SER A 82 -1.24 -7.25 -0.91
CA SER A 82 -1.58 -6.53 0.32
C SER A 82 -2.35 -5.22 0.02
N LEU A 83 -1.87 -4.42 -0.94
CA LEU A 83 -2.56 -3.20 -1.40
C LEU A 83 -3.95 -3.51 -1.98
N TYR A 84 -4.07 -4.59 -2.76
CA TYR A 84 -5.37 -5.00 -3.29
C TYR A 84 -6.37 -5.36 -2.18
N HIS A 85 -5.93 -6.11 -1.16
CA HIS A 85 -6.80 -6.45 -0.03
C HIS A 85 -7.19 -5.23 0.81
N CYS A 86 -6.27 -4.29 1.03
CA CYS A 86 -6.57 -3.00 1.67
C CYS A 86 -7.63 -2.22 0.87
N TYR A 87 -7.46 -2.11 -0.46
CA TYR A 87 -8.44 -1.49 -1.35
C TYR A 87 -9.84 -2.15 -1.27
N LEU A 88 -9.91 -3.48 -1.26
CA LEU A 88 -11.17 -4.21 -1.10
C LEU A 88 -11.82 -3.89 0.24
N HIS A 89 -11.04 -3.87 1.32
CA HIS A 89 -11.53 -3.53 2.66
C HIS A 89 -12.14 -2.13 2.70
N ILE A 90 -11.41 -1.12 2.21
CA ILE A 90 -11.89 0.27 2.12
C ILE A 90 -13.20 0.33 1.31
N SER A 91 -13.22 -0.33 0.15
CA SER A 91 -14.39 -0.36 -0.74
C SER A 91 -15.62 -0.97 -0.08
N MET A 92 -15.44 -2.04 0.70
CA MET A 92 -16.52 -2.70 1.45
C MET A 92 -17.05 -1.81 2.59
N THR A 93 -16.14 -1.22 3.37
CA THR A 93 -16.48 -0.33 4.49
C THR A 93 -17.27 0.89 3.99
N GLU A 94 -16.86 1.50 2.88
CA GLU A 94 -17.57 2.63 2.27
C GLU A 94 -18.96 2.27 1.72
N GLN A 95 -19.14 1.03 1.25
CA GLN A 95 -20.47 0.57 0.88
C GLN A 95 -21.39 0.40 2.10
N GLN A 96 -20.85 -0.11 3.21
CA GLN A 96 -21.61 -0.28 4.45
C GLN A 96 -21.99 1.07 5.06
N ARG A 97 -21.06 2.04 5.10
CA ARG A 97 -21.30 3.39 5.60
C ARG A 97 -22.47 4.06 4.86
N ARG A 98 -22.49 3.98 3.54
CA ARG A 98 -23.59 4.51 2.70
C ARG A 98 -24.93 3.84 2.95
N LYS A 99 -24.96 2.51 3.09
CA LYS A 99 -26.20 1.80 3.45
C LYS A 99 -26.76 2.34 4.76
N LYS A 100 -25.92 2.56 5.77
CA LYS A 100 -26.33 3.15 7.06
C LYS A 100 -26.86 4.57 6.91
N GLU A 101 -26.18 5.43 6.15
CA GLU A 101 -26.61 6.81 5.90
C GLU A 101 -27.97 6.87 5.19
N ILE A 102 -28.17 6.04 4.17
CA ILE A 102 -29.44 5.98 3.43
C ILE A 102 -30.56 5.49 4.36
N THR A 103 -30.33 4.43 5.13
CA THR A 103 -31.31 3.93 6.12
C THR A 103 -31.67 5.00 7.15
N MET A 104 -30.68 5.73 7.68
CA MET A 104 -30.92 6.81 8.64
C MET A 104 -31.80 7.91 8.03
N ARG A 105 -31.50 8.35 6.81
CA ARG A 105 -32.29 9.36 6.09
C ARG A 105 -33.72 8.92 5.78
N MET A 106 -33.98 7.62 5.59
CA MET A 106 -35.34 7.10 5.37
C MET A 106 -36.17 7.01 6.67
N MET A 107 -35.51 7.04 7.84
CA MET A 107 -36.16 6.95 9.15
C MET A 107 -36.43 8.33 9.79
N THR A 108 -36.01 9.42 9.14
CA THR A 108 -36.21 10.80 9.61
C THR A 108 -37.28 11.48 8.78
#